data_AF-A0A3C1CDJ8-F1
#
_entry.id   AF-A0A3C1CDJ8-F1
#
_cell.length_a   1.000
_cell.length_b   1.000
_cell.length_c   1.000
_cell.angle_alpha   90.00
_cell.angle_beta   90.00
_cell.angle_gamma   90.00
#
_symmetry.space_group_name_H-M   'P 1'
#
loop_
_entity.id
_entity.type
_entity.pdbx_description
1 polymer ?
#
loop_
_entity_poly.entity_id
_entity_poly.type
_entity_poly.pdbx_seq_one_letter_code
_entity_poly.pdbx_strand_id
1 'polypeptide(L)' 'AAVLDAGGCLVSPGLVDIHVHLRQPGMEEAETVESGSRAAALGGFTAVLAMPNTDP' A
#
# COMPACT_ATOMS: atom_id res chain seq x y z
N ALA A 1 2.10 -24.19 -11.98
CA ALA A 1 2.36 -22.74 -12.06
C ALA A 1 1.21 -22.09 -12.82
N ALA A 2 0.73 -20.93 -12.39
CA ALA A 2 -0.26 -20.16 -13.15
C ALA A 2 0.47 -19.25 -14.15
N VAL A 3 -0.08 -19.13 -15.36
CA VAL A 3 0.41 -18.20 -16.39
C VAL A 3 -0.52 -16.99 -16.39
N LEU A 4 0.04 -15.77 -16.34
CA LEU A 4 -0.68 -14.51 -16.45
C LEU A 4 -0.29 -13.85 -17.78
N ASP A 5 -1.26 -13.55 -18.63
CA ASP A 5 -1.03 -12.83 -19.88
C ASP A 5 -1.00 -11.31 -19.61
N ALA A 6 0.16 -10.69 -19.85
CA ALA A 6 0.39 -9.25 -19.72
C ALA A 6 0.58 -8.57 -21.09
N GLY A 7 0.12 -9.19 -22.18
CA GLY A 7 0.23 -8.66 -23.53
C GLY A 7 -0.33 -7.23 -23.65
N GLY A 8 0.50 -6.30 -24.14
CA GLY A 8 0.12 -4.89 -24.28
C GLY A 8 0.18 -4.07 -22.98
N CYS A 9 0.56 -4.66 -21.85
CA CYS A 9 0.75 -3.97 -20.59
C CYS A 9 2.23 -3.59 -20.36
N LEU A 10 2.45 -2.57 -19.53
CA LEU A 10 3.75 -2.31 -18.92
C LEU A 10 3.84 -3.10 -17.62
N VAL A 11 4.86 -3.94 -17.50
CA VAL A 11 5.21 -4.61 -16.24
C VAL A 11 6.41 -3.88 -15.63
N SER A 12 6.23 -3.32 -14.43
CA SER A 12 7.27 -2.60 -13.71
C SER A 12 7.63 -3.32 -12.41
N PRO A 13 8.80 -3.01 -11.81
CA PRO A 13 9.01 -3.21 -10.38
C PRO A 13 7.89 -2.52 -9.59
N GLY A 14 7.56 -3.08 -8.42
CA GLY A 14 6.63 -2.43 -7.51
C GLY A 14 7.18 -1.11 -6.99
N LEU A 15 6.30 -0.11 -6.85
CA LEU A 15 6.67 1.20 -6.32
C LEU A 15 6.95 1.10 -4.81
N VAL A 16 7.70 2.08 -4.30
CA VAL A 16 7.98 2.28 -2.87
C VAL A 16 7.52 3.67 -2.47
N ASP A 17 6.57 3.75 -1.54
CA ASP A 17 6.14 5.02 -0.96
C ASP A 17 6.88 5.27 0.34
N ILE A 18 7.65 6.35 0.41
CA ILE A 18 8.44 6.71 1.59
C ILE A 18 7.63 7.52 2.62
N HIS A 19 6.36 7.85 2.34
CA HIS A 19 5.56 8.72 3.21
C HIS A 19 4.06 8.37 3.16
N VAL A 20 3.62 7.48 4.05
CA VAL A 20 2.20 7.09 4.17
C VAL A 20 1.69 7.28 5.60
N HIS A 21 0.44 7.73 5.75
CA HIS A 21 -0.23 7.81 7.05
C HIS A 21 -1.30 6.73 7.16
N LEU A 22 -1.03 5.63 7.87
CA LEU A 22 -1.95 4.49 8.01
C LEU A 22 -2.95 4.61 9.16
N ARG A 23 -2.83 5.65 9.99
CA ARG A 23 -3.76 6.06 11.09
C ARG A 23 -4.01 5.05 12.21
N GLN A 24 -3.63 3.80 12.05
CA GLN A 24 -3.63 2.78 13.09
C GLN A 24 -2.22 2.66 13.74
N PRO A 25 -2.11 2.65 15.08
CA PRO A 25 -3.20 2.66 16.07
C PRO A 25 -3.82 4.06 16.33
N GLY A 26 -5.09 4.06 16.76
CA GLY A 26 -5.76 5.18 17.45
C GLY A 26 -6.70 6.05 16.62
N MET A 27 -6.62 5.98 15.29
CA MET A 27 -7.52 6.69 14.36
C MET A 27 -8.04 5.74 13.26
N GLU A 28 -8.44 4.52 13.65
CA GLU A 28 -8.88 3.46 12.73
C GLU A 28 -10.11 3.83 11.89
N GLU A 29 -10.93 4.79 12.33
CA GLU A 29 -12.04 5.34 11.56
C GLU A 29 -11.58 6.10 10.31
N ALA A 30 -10.34 6.60 10.31
CA ALA A 30 -9.75 7.30 9.18
C ALA A 30 -9.01 6.36 8.23
N GLU A 31 -8.21 5.43 8.77
CA GLU A 31 -7.53 4.39 7.98
C GLU A 31 -7.01 3.26 8.89
N THR A 32 -6.86 2.06 8.34
CA THR A 32 -6.19 0.93 9.02
C THR A 32 -4.98 0.45 8.23
N VAL A 33 -4.11 -0.35 8.87
CA VAL A 33 -3.00 -1.02 8.15
C VAL A 33 -3.53 -1.89 7.01
N GLU A 34 -4.65 -2.60 7.22
CA GLU A 34 -5.24 -3.49 6.20
C GLU A 34 -5.82 -2.71 5.02
N SER A 35 -6.65 -1.70 5.26
CA SER A 35 -7.27 -0.90 4.19
C SER A 35 -6.24 -0.07 3.43
N GLY A 36 -5.31 0.59 4.14
CA GLY A 36 -4.25 1.39 3.54
C GLY A 36 -3.26 0.56 2.71
N SER A 37 -2.88 -0.63 3.17
CA SER A 37 -2.00 -1.52 2.39
C SER A 37 -2.67 -2.10 1.15
N ARG A 38 -3.99 -2.40 1.19
CA ARG A 38 -4.77 -2.75 0.00
C ARG A 38 -4.84 -1.60 -1.00
N ALA A 39 -5.07 -0.37 -0.53
CA ALA A 39 -5.07 0.80 -1.38
C ALA A 39 -3.70 1.01 -2.04
N ALA A 40 -2.60 0.85 -1.29
CA ALA A 40 -1.25 0.92 -1.82
C ALA A 40 -0.99 -0.13 -2.93
N ALA A 41 -1.40 -1.38 -2.71
CA ALA A 41 -1.28 -2.45 -3.70
C ALA A 41 -2.06 -2.14 -4.99
N LEU A 42 -3.28 -1.60 -4.88
CA LEU A 42 -4.06 -1.14 -6.03
C LEU A 42 -3.39 0.02 -6.79
N GLY A 43 -2.63 0.87 -6.07
CA GLY A 43 -1.82 1.94 -6.64
C GLY A 43 -0.49 1.48 -7.26
N GLY A 44 -0.16 0.18 -7.22
CA GLY A 44 1.10 -0.36 -7.72
C GLY A 44 2.28 -0.29 -6.74
N PHE A 45 2.02 0.06 -5.47
CA PHE A 45 3.02 0.01 -4.42
C PHE A 45 3.16 -1.40 -3.85
N THR A 46 4.40 -1.81 -3.64
CA THR A 46 4.72 -3.09 -2.97
C THR A 46 5.37 -2.90 -1.61
N ALA A 47 5.80 -1.67 -1.30
CA ALA A 47 6.26 -1.26 0.02
C ALA A 47 5.82 0.17 0.33
N VAL A 48 5.44 0.41 1.58
CA VAL A 48 5.07 1.74 2.10
C VAL A 48 5.72 1.96 3.46
N LEU A 49 6.15 3.18 3.75
CA LEU A 49 6.71 3.57 5.04
C LEU A 49 5.66 4.36 5.83
N ALA A 50 5.19 3.78 6.93
CA ALA A 50 4.21 4.41 7.81
C ALA A 50 4.86 5.51 8.65
N MET A 51 4.25 6.70 8.61
CA MET A 51 4.64 7.82 9.46
C MET A 51 4.27 7.56 10.92
N PRO A 52 5.09 7.99 11.89
CA PRO A 52 4.94 7.62 13.31
C PRO A 52 3.90 8.47 14.08
N ASN A 53 3.04 9.23 13.39
CA ASN A 53 2.07 10.14 14.00
C ASN A 53 0.70 9.50 14.23
N THR A 54 0.72 8.28 14.76
CA THR A 54 -0.43 7.53 15.27
C THR A 54 -0.72 7.90 16.73
N ASP A 55 -1.83 7.42 17.31
CA ASP A 55 -2.17 7.64 18.72
C ASP A 55 -2.15 6.30 19.48
N PRO A 56 -1.08 6.00 20.25
CA PRO A 56 -0.85 4.70 20.89
C PRO A 56 -1.68 4.44 22.16
#